data_AF-A0AB34FGA8-F1
#
_entry.id   AF-A0AB34FGA8-F1
#
_cell.length_a   1.000
_cell.length_b   1.000
_cell.length_c   1.000
_cell.angle_alpha   90.00
_cell.angle_beta   90.00
_cell.angle_gamma   90.00
#
_symmetry.space_group_name_H-M   'P 1'
#
loop_
_entity.id
_entity.type
_entity.pdbx_description
1 polymer ?
#
loop_
_entity_poly.entity_id
_entity_poly.type
_entity_poly.pdbx_seq_one_letter_code
_entity_poly.pdbx_strand_id
1 'polypeptide(L)' 'MRAIPFSQDVSLAEVQDATIRTGNTSPGSDNITVKMLNAAWHIIGEHVRRLYEACLRLGHHPRPFREAEVVMIANGR' A
#
# COMPACT_ATOMS: atom_id res chain seq x y z
N MET A 1 -15.36 15.07 -1.96
CA MET A 1 -14.82 13.75 -2.33
C MET A 1 -15.63 13.24 -3.50
N ARG A 2 -14.98 12.71 -4.54
CA ARG A 2 -15.63 12.22 -5.77
C ARG A 2 -15.45 10.71 -5.82
N ALA A 3 -16.54 9.97 -5.95
CA ALA A 3 -16.47 8.52 -6.12
C ALA A 3 -15.68 8.19 -7.40
N ILE A 4 -14.71 7.29 -7.28
CA ILE A 4 -13.90 6.86 -8.42
C ILE A 4 -14.75 5.87 -9.25
N PRO A 5 -14.79 5.98 -10.59
CA PRO A 5 -15.55 5.09 -11.45
C PRO A 5 -14.86 3.73 -11.67
N PHE A 6 -14.24 3.17 -10.62
CA PHE A 6 -13.67 1.83 -10.62
C PHE A 6 -14.49 0.91 -9.73
N SER A 7 -14.32 -0.40 -9.91
CA SER A 7 -14.83 -1.38 -8.95
C SER A 7 -14.34 -1.01 -7.55
N GLN A 8 -15.25 -1.12 -6.58
CA GLN A 8 -14.92 -0.88 -5.18
C GLN A 8 -14.67 -2.18 -4.43
N ASP A 9 -15.00 -3.31 -5.05
CA ASP A 9 -14.64 -4.64 -4.60
C ASP A 9 -13.23 -4.96 -5.11
N VAL A 10 -12.36 -5.34 -4.19
CA VAL A 10 -11.00 -5.81 -4.46
C VAL A 10 -10.77 -7.11 -3.69
N SER A 11 -10.20 -8.09 -4.38
CA SER A 11 -9.92 -9.39 -3.77
C SER A 11 -8.75 -9.30 -2.80
N LEU A 12 -8.71 -10.21 -1.81
CA LEU A 12 -7.59 -10.28 -0.88
C LEU A 12 -6.26 -10.57 -1.61
N ALA A 13 -6.30 -11.34 -2.70
CA ALA A 13 -5.14 -11.67 -3.50
C ALA A 13 -4.57 -10.43 -4.22
N GLU A 14 -5.42 -9.63 -4.88
CA GLU A 14 -4.98 -8.39 -5.54
C GLU A 14 -4.37 -7.41 -4.54
N VAL A 15 -4.97 -7.29 -3.35
CA VAL A 15 -4.45 -6.42 -2.30
C VAL A 15 -3.13 -6.94 -1.73
N GLN A 16 -2.99 -8.26 -1.56
CA GLN A 16 -1.73 -8.87 -1.13
C GLN A 16 -0.61 -8.57 -2.13
N ASP A 17 -0.88 -8.76 -3.42
CA ASP A 17 0.08 -8.50 -4.50
C ASP A 17 0.53 -7.05 -4.49
N ALA A 18 -0.43 -6.12 -4.43
CA ALA A 18 -0.16 -4.69 -4.43
C ALA A 18 0.57 -4.20 -3.17
N THR A 19 0.36 -4.86 -2.02
CA THR A 19 0.95 -4.45 -0.73
C THR A 19 2.33 -5.05 -0.51
N ILE A 20 2.56 -6.27 -0.98
CA ILE A 20 3.69 -7.10 -0.54
C ILE A 20 4.61 -7.51 -1.69
N ARG A 21 4.12 -7.58 -2.93
CA ARG A 21 4.95 -7.93 -4.10
C ARG A 21 5.46 -6.69 -4.85
N THR A 22 5.56 -5.56 -4.17
CA THR A 22 6.06 -4.31 -4.75
C THR A 22 7.55 -4.45 -5.08
N GLY A 23 7.97 -3.89 -6.23
CA GLY A 23 9.38 -3.79 -6.60
C GLY A 23 10.14 -2.74 -5.78
N ASN A 24 11.16 -2.13 -6.37
CA ASN A 24 11.95 -1.07 -5.72
C ASN A 24 11.11 0.20 -5.51
N THR A 25 10.39 0.28 -4.39
CA THR A 25 9.69 1.47 -3.93
C THR A 25 10.49 2.16 -2.82
N SER A 26 10.39 3.48 -2.73
CA SER A 26 10.94 4.21 -1.59
C SER A 26 10.26 3.75 -0.30
N PRO A 27 10.99 3.52 0.80
CA PRO A 27 10.41 3.19 2.09
C PRO A 27 9.45 4.27 2.58
N GLY A 28 8.41 3.88 3.31
CA GLY A 28 7.61 4.81 4.11
C GLY A 28 8.41 5.33 5.30
N SER A 29 7.95 6.44 5.89
CA SER A 29 8.54 7.04 7.10
C SER A 29 8.26 6.26 8.40
N ASP A 30 7.51 5.16 8.32
CA ASP A 30 7.01 4.37 9.45
C ASP A 30 7.90 3.16 9.80
N ASN A 31 9.02 2.96 9.09
CA ASN A 31 9.91 1.81 9.23
C ASN A 31 9.23 0.43 9.03
N ILE A 32 8.04 0.39 8.43
CA ILE A 32 7.35 -0.87 8.16
C ILE A 32 7.95 -1.49 6.90
N THR A 33 8.52 -2.68 7.07
CA THR A 33 9.10 -3.43 5.93
C THR A 33 8.08 -4.37 5.30
N VAL A 34 8.24 -4.65 4.00
CA VAL A 34 7.49 -5.70 3.28
C VAL A 34 7.60 -7.06 3.99
N LYS A 35 8.73 -7.35 4.63
CA LYS A 35 8.93 -8.58 5.40
C LYS A 35 8.03 -8.64 6.65
N MET A 36 7.86 -7.51 7.35
CA MET A 36 6.93 -7.42 8.47
C MET A 36 5.47 -7.57 8.00
N LEU A 37 5.11 -6.93 6.89
CA LEU A 37 3.78 -7.07 6.30
C LEU A 37 3.47 -8.52 5.90
N ASN A 38 4.43 -9.23 5.30
CA ASN A 38 4.33 -10.67 5.01
C ASN A 38 4.05 -11.48 6.28
N ALA A 39 4.86 -11.30 7.32
CA ALA A 39 4.74 -12.07 8.55
C ALA A 39 3.38 -11.84 9.24
N ALA A 40 2.89 -10.60 9.20
CA ALA A 40 1.62 -10.21 9.80
C ALA A 40 0.39 -10.44 8.90
N TRP A 41 0.55 -10.86 7.64
CA TRP A 41 -0.52 -10.84 6.65
C TRP A 41 -1.77 -11.62 7.06
N HIS A 42 -1.58 -12.78 7.69
CA HIS A 42 -2.68 -13.60 8.21
C HIS A 42 -3.55 -12.89 9.27
N ILE A 43 -3.05 -11.80 9.87
CA ILE A 43 -3.75 -10.96 10.85
C ILE A 43 -4.30 -9.69 10.18
N ILE A 44 -3.48 -9.03 9.35
CA ILE A 44 -3.79 -7.69 8.85
C ILE A 44 -4.43 -7.66 7.46
N GLY A 45 -4.32 -8.73 6.66
CA GLY A 45 -4.65 -8.70 5.23
C GLY A 45 -6.07 -8.22 4.95
N GLU A 46 -7.04 -8.70 5.73
CA GLU A 46 -8.44 -8.28 5.60
C GLU A 46 -8.67 -6.82 6.02
N HIS A 47 -7.88 -6.30 6.97
CA HIS A 47 -7.91 -4.88 7.32
C HIS A 47 -7.35 -4.01 6.20
N VAL A 48 -6.26 -4.46 5.56
CA VAL A 48 -5.66 -3.78 4.40
C VAL A 48 -6.62 -3.80 3.21
N ARG A 49 -7.32 -4.91 2.96
CA ARG A 49 -8.33 -5.02 1.90
C ARG A 49 -9.45 -3.99 2.08
N ARG A 50 -10.04 -3.91 3.28
CA ARG A 50 -11.05 -2.89 3.61
C ARG A 50 -10.53 -1.46 3.47
N LEU A 51 -9.24 -1.23 3.72
CA LEU A 51 -8.60 0.07 3.54
C LEU A 51 -8.52 0.45 2.05
N TYR A 52 -8.16 -0.49 1.17
CA TYR A 52 -8.20 -0.27 -0.29
C TYR A 52 -9.62 0.06 -0.77
N GLU A 53 -10.62 -0.72 -0.37
CA GLU A 53 -12.03 -0.48 -0.71
C GLU A 53 -12.50 0.90 -0.24
N ALA A 54 -12.13 1.29 1.00
CA ALA A 54 -12.46 2.60 1.53
C ALA A 54 -11.80 3.74 0.73
N CYS A 55 -10.55 3.56 0.28
CA CYS A 55 -9.87 4.53 -0.57
C CYS A 55 -10.58 4.70 -1.92
N LEU A 56 -10.99 3.59 -2.55
CA LEU A 56 -11.74 3.59 -3.82
C LEU A 56 -13.12 4.25 -3.65
N ARG A 57 -13.81 3.93 -2.55
CA ARG A 57 -15.12 4.50 -2.20
C ARG A 57 -15.11 5.99 -1.99
N LEU A 58 -14.15 6.46 -1.20
CA LEU A 58 -14.04 7.87 -0.85
C LEU A 58 -13.30 8.67 -1.92
N GLY A 59 -12.64 8.00 -2.86
CA GLY A 59 -11.73 8.62 -3.81
C GLY A 59 -10.58 9.35 -3.12
N HIS A 60 -10.04 8.76 -2.06
CA HIS A 60 -9.06 9.41 -1.19
C HIS A 60 -8.10 8.41 -0.53
N HIS A 61 -6.80 8.64 -0.69
CA HIS A 61 -5.76 7.93 0.06
C HIS A 61 -5.37 8.69 1.34
N PRO A 62 -5.21 8.00 2.49
CA PRO A 62 -4.64 8.57 3.71
C PRO A 62 -3.34 9.33 3.45
N ARG A 63 -3.18 10.49 4.08
CA ARG A 63 -1.99 11.35 3.92
C ARG A 63 -0.67 10.63 4.21
N PRO A 64 -0.54 9.83 5.29
CA PRO A 64 0.72 9.13 5.58
C PRO A 64 1.19 8.20 4.47
N PHE A 65 0.29 7.62 3.66
CA PHE A 65 0.67 6.72 2.56
C PHE A 65 1.21 7.44 1.32
N ARG A 66 1.22 8.77 1.31
CA ARG A 66 1.81 9.59 0.25
C ARG A 66 3.20 10.07 0.63
N GLU A 67 3.62 9.85 1.87
CA GLU A 67 4.93 10.23 2.37
C GLU A 67 5.88 9.05 2.21
N ALA A 68 7.04 9.30 1.64
CA ALA A 68 8.10 8.32 1.49
C ALA A 68 9.44 8.98 1.80
N GLU A 69 10.36 8.22 2.36
CA GLU A 69 11.72 8.68 2.56
C GLU A 69 12.44 8.77 1.20
N VAL A 70 12.99 9.95 0.91
CA VAL A 70 13.78 10.16 -0.29
C VAL A 70 15.24 9.89 0.04
N VAL A 71 15.76 8.77 -0.44
CA VAL A 71 17.19 8.45 -0.36
C VAL A 71 17.84 8.73 -1.71
N MET A 72 18.91 9.52 -1.71
CA MET A 72 19.72 9.74 -2.91
C MET A 72 20.49 8.46 -3.25
N ILE A 73 20.09 7.77 -4.32
CA ILE A 73 20.84 6.63 -4.86
C ILE A 73 21.83 7.16 -5.89
N ALA A 74 23.13 7.04 -5.63
CA ALA A 74 24.15 7.32 -6.62
C ALA A 74 24.24 6.14 -7.61
N ASN A 75 24.01 6.39 -8.89
CA ASN A 75 24.37 5.41 -9.92
C ASN A 75 25.90 5.37 -10.03
N GLY A 76 26.51 4.26 -9.61
CA GLY A 76 27.93 4.01 -9.81
C GLY A 76 28.27 3.97 -11.29
N ARG A 77 29.42 4.55 -11.66
CA ARG A 77 30.03 4.40 -12.99
C ARG A 77 30.41 2.94 -13.24
#